data_AF-A0A8T6WBJ8-F1
#
_entry.id   AF-A0A8T6WBJ8-F1
#
_cell.length_a   1.000
_cell.length_b   1.000
_cell.length_c   1.000
_cell.angle_alpha   90.00
_cell.angle_beta   90.00
_cell.angle_gamma   90.00
#
_symmetry.space_group_name_H-M   'P 1'
#
loop_
_entity.id
_entity.type
_entity.pdbx_description
1 polymer ?
#
loop_
_entity_poly.entity_id
_entity_poly.type
_entity_poly.pdbx_seq_one_letter_code
_entity_poly.pdbx_strand_id
1 'polypeptide(L)'
;MDLLSHFFLPLIVAYAVKLDQRVSDKQLFLLAFLGLLADLDVFFGVHRLGLHSPLLVPVCVLLPFFFIKDEARRTYLVLAAYFLYSHIILDFFNGGVPLLWPLSRISVDINFSFIVKLESGISLEKIALEVITKLPTTVEDKEFSLVKGPGIVTGLLYLFVISSKWQNNWKKRRKNKEGVY
;
A
#
# COMPACT_ATOMS: atom_id res chain seq x y z
N MET A 1 8.02 5.96 3.04
CA MET A 1 8.59 5.17 1.91
C MET A 1 8.57 6.01 0.62
N ASP A 2 9.09 5.52 -0.51
CA ASP A 2 8.92 6.21 -1.81
C ASP A 2 7.60 5.83 -2.51
N LEU A 3 7.20 6.61 -3.51
CA LEU A 3 5.90 6.48 -4.20
C LEU A 3 5.69 5.08 -4.80
N LEU A 4 6.74 4.50 -5.42
CA LEU A 4 6.64 3.18 -6.04
C LEU A 4 6.39 2.07 -5.02
N SER A 5 6.96 2.16 -3.81
CA SER A 5 6.69 1.18 -2.75
C SER A 5 5.22 1.22 -2.31
N HIS A 6 4.64 2.42 -2.19
CA HIS A 6 3.22 2.58 -1.87
C HIS A 6 2.30 2.06 -2.97
N PHE A 7 2.75 2.09 -4.23
CA PHE A 7 2.00 1.54 -5.34
C PHE A 7 2.11 0.01 -5.43
N PHE A 8 3.34 -0.53 -5.45
CA PHE A 8 3.57 -1.94 -5.77
C PHE A 8 3.37 -2.89 -4.60
N LEU A 9 3.65 -2.50 -3.34
CA LEU A 9 3.45 -3.40 -2.20
C LEU A 9 1.98 -3.81 -2.04
N PRO A 10 1.01 -2.88 -2.00
CA PRO A 10 -0.40 -3.26 -1.89
C PRO A 10 -0.86 -4.04 -3.12
N LEU A 11 -0.35 -3.69 -4.30
CA LEU A 11 -0.71 -4.38 -5.53
C LEU A 11 -0.22 -5.84 -5.53
N ILE A 12 1.00 -6.11 -5.06
CA ILE A 12 1.51 -7.48 -4.90
C ILE A 12 0.61 -8.28 -3.97
N VAL A 13 0.25 -7.72 -2.81
CA VAL A 13 -0.62 -8.39 -1.85
C VAL A 13 -1.99 -8.67 -2.46
N ALA A 14 -2.59 -7.69 -3.14
CA ALA A 14 -3.87 -7.83 -3.82
C ALA A 14 -3.86 -8.94 -4.88
N TYR A 15 -2.77 -9.04 -5.64
CA TYR A 15 -2.56 -10.10 -6.64
C TYR A 15 -2.32 -11.47 -6.01
N ALA A 16 -1.51 -11.54 -4.95
CA ALA A 16 -1.12 -12.78 -4.29
C ALA A 16 -2.32 -13.43 -3.58
N VAL A 17 -3.13 -12.62 -2.90
CA VAL A 17 -4.28 -13.09 -2.12
C VAL A 17 -5.54 -13.23 -2.98
N LYS A 18 -5.55 -12.67 -4.20
CA LYS A 18 -6.73 -12.58 -5.08
C LYS A 18 -7.92 -11.96 -4.34
N LEU A 19 -7.73 -10.73 -3.86
CA LEU A 19 -8.72 -10.02 -3.03
C LEU A 19 -10.16 -10.11 -3.57
N ASP A 20 -10.35 -10.04 -4.89
CA ASP A 20 -11.63 -10.35 -5.52
C ASP A 20 -11.42 -10.96 -6.92
N GLN A 21 -12.01 -12.13 -7.18
CA GLN A 21 -11.91 -12.82 -8.49
C GLN A 21 -12.77 -12.17 -9.58
N ARG A 22 -13.72 -11.31 -9.20
CA ARG A 22 -14.59 -10.58 -10.13
C ARG A 22 -13.88 -9.40 -10.79
N VAL A 23 -12.77 -8.96 -10.21
CA VAL A 23 -11.99 -7.83 -10.71
C VAL A 23 -10.80 -8.35 -11.50
N SER A 24 -10.68 -7.87 -12.74
CA SER A 24 -9.56 -8.24 -13.58
C SER A 24 -8.25 -7.64 -13.07
N ASP A 25 -7.14 -8.34 -13.34
CA ASP A 25 -5.77 -7.88 -13.13
C ASP A 25 -5.55 -6.41 -13.58
N LYS A 26 -6.07 -6.04 -14.76
CA LYS A 26 -5.98 -4.67 -15.28
C LYS A 26 -6.72 -3.66 -14.42
N GLN A 27 -7.93 -3.99 -13.97
CA GLN A 27 -8.72 -3.13 -13.11
C GLN A 27 -8.04 -2.97 -11.75
N LEU A 28 -7.47 -4.04 -11.21
CA LEU A 28 -6.75 -4.00 -9.94
C LEU A 28 -5.51 -3.08 -10.03
N PHE A 29 -4.76 -3.17 -11.12
CA PHE A 29 -3.66 -2.24 -11.40
C PHE A 29 -4.12 -0.78 -11.48
N LEU A 30 -5.25 -0.51 -12.15
CA LEU A 30 -5.81 0.84 -12.22
C LEU A 30 -6.29 1.36 -10.86
N LEU A 31 -6.91 0.50 -10.05
CA LEU A 31 -7.36 0.86 -8.70
C LEU A 31 -6.20 1.19 -7.76
N ALA A 32 -5.01 0.62 -7.99
CA ALA A 32 -3.83 0.93 -7.19
C ALA A 32 -3.43 2.41 -7.23
N PHE A 33 -3.74 3.13 -8.32
CA PHE A 33 -3.52 4.58 -8.40
C PHE A 33 -4.37 5.35 -7.38
N LEU A 34 -5.50 4.80 -6.93
CA LEU A 34 -6.31 5.43 -5.89
C LEU A 34 -5.56 5.50 -4.54
N GLY A 35 -4.66 4.57 -4.27
CA GLY A 35 -3.80 4.63 -3.07
C GLY A 35 -2.92 5.88 -3.04
N LEU A 36 -2.45 6.31 -4.21
CA LEU A 36 -1.60 7.49 -4.37
C LEU A 36 -2.36 8.81 -4.17
N LEU A 37 -3.69 8.78 -4.04
CA LEU A 37 -4.46 9.98 -3.74
C LEU A 37 -4.09 10.56 -2.38
N ALA A 38 -3.63 9.74 -1.43
CA ALA A 38 -3.17 10.22 -0.13
C ALA A 38 -2.03 11.24 -0.28
N ASP A 39 -1.09 11.01 -1.20
CA ASP A 39 0.06 11.89 -1.46
C ASP A 39 -0.30 13.20 -2.18
N LEU A 40 -1.55 13.38 -2.64
CA LEU A 40 -1.96 14.65 -3.25
C LEU A 40 -1.95 15.81 -2.25
N ASP A 41 -1.83 15.54 -0.95
CA ASP A 41 -1.69 16.59 0.06
C ASP A 41 -0.42 17.43 -0.09
N VAL A 42 0.60 16.88 -0.77
CA VAL A 42 1.81 17.61 -1.19
C VAL A 42 1.47 18.87 -2.01
N PHE A 43 0.44 18.82 -2.86
CA PHE A 43 0.02 19.97 -3.67
C PHE A 43 -0.62 21.10 -2.85
N PHE A 44 -1.01 20.83 -1.59
CA PHE A 44 -1.50 21.84 -0.65
C PHE A 44 -0.40 22.38 0.27
N GLY A 45 0.87 22.08 -0.01
CA GLY A 45 2.03 22.61 0.74
C GLY A 45 2.33 21.90 2.05
N VAL A 46 1.54 20.88 2.42
CA VAL A 46 1.75 20.06 3.62
C VAL A 46 1.63 18.59 3.28
N HIS A 47 2.72 17.84 3.43
CA HIS A 47 2.70 16.41 3.24
C HIS A 47 2.33 15.68 4.54
N ARG A 48 1.50 14.63 4.42
CA ARG A 48 1.05 13.77 5.53
C ARG A 48 0.20 14.49 6.56
N LEU A 49 -0.84 15.17 6.08
CA LEU A 49 -1.83 15.85 6.94
C LEU A 49 -3.25 15.37 6.66
N GLY A 50 -3.94 16.03 5.71
CA GLY A 50 -5.37 15.83 5.53
C GLY A 50 -5.72 14.47 4.95
N LEU A 51 -5.14 14.16 3.78
CA LEU A 51 -5.46 12.93 3.03
C LEU A 51 -4.81 11.68 3.63
N HIS A 52 -3.86 11.86 4.55
CA HIS A 52 -3.27 10.79 5.35
C HIS A 52 -4.02 10.57 6.67
N SER A 53 -5.05 11.36 7.00
CA SER A 53 -5.82 11.16 8.22
C SER A 53 -6.73 9.92 8.10
N PRO A 54 -6.55 8.90 8.98
CA PRO A 54 -7.40 7.73 9.00
C PRO A 54 -8.80 8.04 9.56
N LEU A 55 -9.11 9.28 9.93
CA LEU A 55 -10.48 9.71 10.21
C LEU A 55 -11.22 10.15 8.94
N LEU A 56 -10.55 10.80 7.99
CA LEU A 56 -11.20 11.27 6.77
C LEU A 56 -11.29 10.22 5.67
N VAL A 57 -10.26 9.39 5.53
CA VAL A 57 -10.27 8.30 4.53
C VAL A 57 -11.46 7.34 4.71
N PRO A 58 -11.81 6.87 5.92
CA PRO A 58 -13.04 6.09 6.12
C PRO A 58 -14.30 6.86 5.76
N VAL A 59 -14.40 8.16 6.04
CA VAL A 59 -15.60 8.93 5.67
C VAL A 59 -15.75 8.95 4.15
N CYS A 60 -14.67 9.15 3.40
CA CYS A 60 -14.71 9.19 1.94
C CYS A 60 -15.05 7.85 1.29
N VAL A 61 -14.74 6.71 1.93
CA VAL A 61 -14.93 5.37 1.33
C VAL A 61 -16.08 4.57 1.96
N LEU A 62 -16.25 4.61 3.28
CA LEU A 62 -17.31 3.90 4.00
C LEU A 62 -18.67 4.58 3.84
N LEU A 63 -18.73 5.91 3.74
CA LEU A 63 -20.02 6.59 3.58
C LEU A 63 -20.71 6.18 2.28
N PRO A 64 -20.05 6.20 1.10
CA PRO A 64 -20.64 5.65 -0.13
C PRO A 64 -21.01 4.17 -0.04
N PHE A 65 -20.27 3.36 0.73
CA PHE A 65 -20.51 1.92 0.86
C PHE A 65 -21.93 1.61 1.35
N PHE A 66 -22.46 2.41 2.29
CA PHE A 66 -23.82 2.23 2.82
C PHE A 66 -24.92 2.60 1.81
N PHE A 67 -24.64 3.50 0.87
CA PHE A 67 -25.63 3.99 -0.10
C PHE A 67 -25.62 3.21 -1.42
N ILE A 68 -24.48 2.62 -1.80
CA ILE A 68 -24.39 1.78 -2.99
C ILE A 68 -25.08 0.45 -2.70
N LYS A 69 -26.07 0.06 -3.52
CA LYS A 69 -26.73 -1.26 -3.44
C LYS A 69 -26.13 -2.29 -4.39
N ASP A 70 -25.49 -1.83 -5.45
CA ASP A 70 -24.86 -2.67 -6.46
C ASP A 70 -23.58 -3.34 -5.91
N GLU A 71 -23.54 -4.67 -5.96
CA GLU A 71 -22.46 -5.45 -5.36
C GLU A 71 -21.13 -5.22 -6.08
N ALA A 72 -21.12 -5.06 -7.40
CA ALA A 72 -19.90 -4.81 -8.16
C ALA A 72 -19.29 -3.46 -7.76
N ARG A 73 -20.09 -2.39 -7.67
CA ARG A 73 -19.65 -1.07 -7.18
C ARG A 73 -19.15 -1.13 -5.74
N ARG A 74 -19.77 -1.93 -4.86
CA ARG A 74 -19.27 -2.15 -3.51
C ARG A 74 -17.88 -2.80 -3.51
N THR A 75 -17.65 -3.80 -4.36
CA THR A 75 -16.32 -4.40 -4.53
C THR A 75 -15.29 -3.34 -4.91
N TYR A 76 -15.59 -2.47 -5.89
CA TYR A 76 -14.67 -1.40 -6.28
C TYR A 76 -14.37 -0.43 -5.14
N LEU A 77 -15.38 -0.06 -4.33
CA LEU A 77 -15.17 0.77 -3.15
C LEU A 77 -14.27 0.11 -2.11
N VAL A 78 -14.49 -1.17 -1.83
CA VAL A 78 -13.67 -1.93 -0.87
C VAL A 78 -12.21 -2.00 -1.34
N LEU A 79 -11.98 -2.25 -2.63
CA LEU A 79 -10.64 -2.25 -3.20
C LEU A 79 -10.00 -0.86 -3.18
N ALA A 80 -10.76 0.20 -3.45
CA ALA A 80 -10.28 1.57 -3.32
C ALA A 80 -9.87 1.88 -1.87
N ALA A 81 -10.70 1.49 -0.90
CA ALA A 81 -10.37 1.58 0.53
C ALA A 81 -9.08 0.83 0.83
N TYR A 82 -8.96 -0.41 0.36
CA TYR A 82 -7.78 -1.23 0.56
C TYR A 82 -6.50 -0.50 0.11
N PHE A 83 -6.48 0.08 -1.09
CA PHE A 83 -5.30 0.79 -1.58
C PHE A 83 -5.00 2.06 -0.78
N LEU A 84 -6.02 2.86 -0.45
CA LEU A 84 -5.88 4.06 0.38
C LEU A 84 -5.35 3.73 1.78
N TYR A 85 -5.92 2.71 2.44
CA TYR A 85 -5.47 2.30 3.77
C TYR A 85 -4.10 1.65 3.74
N SER A 86 -3.78 0.87 2.71
CA SER A 86 -2.44 0.30 2.59
C SER A 86 -1.39 1.40 2.49
N HIS A 87 -1.69 2.51 1.79
CA HIS A 87 -0.81 3.68 1.77
C HIS A 87 -0.58 4.24 3.17
N ILE A 88 -1.65 4.53 3.91
CA ILE A 88 -1.59 5.08 5.27
C ILE A 88 -0.86 4.13 6.23
N ILE A 89 -1.12 2.82 6.14
CA ILE A 89 -0.46 1.81 6.97
C ILE A 89 1.04 1.78 6.68
N LEU A 90 1.46 1.83 5.41
CA LEU A 90 2.88 1.87 5.07
C LEU A 90 3.56 3.14 5.61
N ASP A 91 2.88 4.27 5.57
CA ASP A 91 3.37 5.52 6.15
C ASP A 91 3.41 5.50 7.69
N PHE A 92 2.61 4.64 8.34
CA PHE A 92 2.67 4.42 9.79
C PHE A 92 3.99 3.80 10.27
N PHE A 93 4.74 3.16 9.37
CA PHE A 93 6.06 2.57 9.67
C PHE A 93 7.21 3.36 9.05
N ASN A 94 6.93 4.39 8.24
CA ASN A 94 7.96 5.10 7.50
C ASN A 94 7.50 6.50 7.08
N GLY A 95 7.11 7.30 8.08
CA GLY A 95 6.70 8.67 7.80
C GLY A 95 5.89 9.34 8.90
N GLY A 96 5.10 8.55 9.60
CA GLY A 96 4.13 8.99 10.58
C GLY A 96 2.81 9.41 9.95
N VAL A 97 1.73 9.08 10.64
CA VAL A 97 0.35 9.34 10.20
C VAL A 97 -0.36 10.24 11.22
N PRO A 98 -1.05 11.31 10.79
CA PRO A 98 -1.80 12.19 11.67
C PRO A 98 -3.14 11.57 12.08
N LEU A 99 -3.10 10.65 13.04
CA LEU A 99 -4.26 9.82 13.44
C LEU A 99 -5.51 10.63 13.83
N LEU A 100 -5.30 11.79 14.46
CA LEU A 100 -6.38 12.60 15.02
C LEU A 100 -6.65 13.89 14.23
N TRP A 101 -6.11 14.07 13.03
CA TRP A 101 -6.39 15.28 12.25
C TRP A 101 -7.87 15.31 11.83
N PRO A 102 -8.59 16.45 11.98
CA PRO A 102 -8.09 17.82 12.27
C PRO A 102 -7.97 18.22 13.75
N LEU A 103 -8.31 17.35 14.70
CA LEU A 103 -8.25 17.64 16.15
C LEU A 103 -6.82 17.82 16.66
N SER A 104 -5.85 17.11 16.08
CA SER A 104 -4.42 17.27 16.38
C SER A 104 -3.58 17.18 15.11
N ARG A 105 -2.46 17.91 15.11
CA ARG A 105 -1.44 17.84 14.06
C ARG A 105 -0.34 16.82 14.36
N ILE A 106 -0.38 16.16 15.51
CA ILE A 106 0.63 15.17 15.88
C ILE A 106 0.47 13.93 15.00
N SER A 107 1.52 13.59 14.28
CA SER A 107 1.67 12.34 13.53
C SER A 107 2.32 11.27 14.41
N VAL A 108 1.87 10.04 14.26
CA VAL A 108 2.38 8.88 14.98
C VAL A 108 3.06 7.94 14.00
N ASP A 109 4.28 7.54 14.31
CA ASP A 109 5.13 6.63 13.54
C ASP A 109 5.54 5.46 14.45
N ILE A 110 5.58 4.26 13.90
CA ILE A 110 5.99 3.05 14.62
C ILE A 110 7.30 2.56 14.05
N ASN A 111 8.33 2.56 14.91
CA ASN A 111 9.61 1.95 14.59
C ASN A 111 9.70 0.56 15.21
N PHE A 112 9.84 -0.46 14.37
CA PHE A 112 10.07 -1.84 14.80
C PHE A 112 11.51 -2.25 14.45
N SER A 113 12.28 -2.66 15.46
CA SER A 113 13.68 -3.05 15.29
C SER A 113 13.93 -4.45 15.85
N PHE A 114 14.72 -5.22 15.09
CA PHE A 114 15.11 -6.59 15.40
C PHE A 114 16.62 -6.72 15.17
N ILE A 115 17.38 -6.87 16.25
CA ILE A 115 18.85 -6.93 16.20
C ILE A 115 19.29 -8.36 16.53
N VAL A 116 20.05 -8.94 15.61
CA VAL A 116 20.64 -10.28 15.72
C VAL A 116 22.16 -10.15 15.67
N LYS A 117 22.84 -10.81 16.60
CA LYS A 117 24.29 -10.97 16.57
C LYS A 117 24.63 -12.32 15.94
N LEU A 118 25.45 -12.26 14.90
CA LEU A 118 26.06 -13.41 14.24
C LEU A 118 27.56 -13.44 14.57
N GLU A 119 27.90 -13.93 15.76
CA GLU A 119 29.29 -14.17 16.14
C GLU A 119 29.64 -15.65 15.99
N SER A 120 29.37 -16.47 17.01
CA SER A 120 29.57 -17.93 17.01
C SER A 120 28.28 -18.74 16.81
N GLY A 121 27.17 -18.05 16.56
CA GLY A 121 25.84 -18.60 16.35
C GLY A 121 24.85 -17.49 16.03
N ILE A 122 23.57 -17.84 15.88
CA ILE A 122 22.49 -16.86 15.72
C ILE A 122 21.93 -16.56 17.10
N SER A 123 22.20 -15.36 17.63
CA SER A 123 21.65 -14.92 18.92
C SER A 123 20.81 -13.65 18.74
N LEU A 124 19.62 -13.66 19.33
CA LEU A 124 18.73 -12.51 19.35
C LEU A 124 19.16 -11.56 20.46
N GLU A 125 19.53 -10.34 20.10
CA GLU A 125 20.04 -9.34 21.05
C GLU A 125 18.93 -8.39 21.51
N LYS A 126 18.09 -7.91 20.58
CA LYS A 126 17.06 -6.93 20.88
C LYS A 126 15.86 -7.05 19.95
N ILE A 127 14.67 -6.98 20.53
CA ILE A 127 13.42 -6.67 19.84
C ILE A 127 12.88 -5.40 20.51
N ALA A 128 12.65 -4.34 19.74
CA ALA A 128 12.04 -3.13 20.26
C ALA A 128 10.98 -2.58 19.32
N LEU A 129 9.89 -2.13 19.93
CA LEU A 129 8.81 -1.40 19.30
C LEU A 129 8.78 -0.01 19.94
N GLU A 130 9.05 1.02 19.15
CA GLU A 130 9.08 2.40 19.60
C GLU A 130 8.01 3.21 18.87
N VAL A 131 7.22 3.96 19.62
CA VAL A 131 6.22 4.89 19.07
C VAL A 131 6.84 6.28 19.07
N ILE A 132 6.96 6.86 17.88
CA ILE A 132 7.59 8.17 17.66
C ILE A 132 6.51 9.15 17.24
N THR A 133 6.40 10.27 17.95
CA THR A 133 5.51 11.37 17.57
C THR A 133 6.29 12.40 16.76
N LYS A 134 5.73 12.84 15.64
CA LYS A 134 6.32 13.83 14.72
C LYS A 134 5.31 14.89 14.37
N LEU A 135 5.79 16.09 14.02
CA LEU A 135 4.95 17.09 13.38
C LEU A 135 4.90 16.84 11.87
N PRO A 136 3.81 17.27 11.19
CA PRO A 136 3.66 17.08 9.76
C PRO A 136 4.67 17.96 9.03
N THR A 137 5.10 17.50 7.87
CA THR A 137 6.24 18.08 7.18
C THR A 137 5.77 19.08 6.14
N THR A 138 6.30 20.29 6.20
CA THR A 138 6.11 21.31 5.16
C THR A 138 6.86 20.90 3.90
N VAL A 139 6.28 21.25 2.75
CA VAL A 139 6.83 20.88 1.42
C VAL A 139 8.06 21.73 1.07
N GLU A 140 8.19 22.92 1.65
CA GLU A 140 9.23 23.91 1.32
C GLU A 140 10.67 23.41 1.54
N ASP A 141 10.89 22.43 2.42
CA ASP A 141 12.24 21.98 2.82
C ASP A 141 12.54 20.50 2.48
N LYS A 142 11.73 19.84 1.64
CA LYS A 142 11.89 18.39 1.40
C LYS A 142 11.88 17.98 -0.06
N GLU A 143 12.89 17.18 -0.42
CA GLU A 143 12.91 16.42 -1.66
C GLU A 143 11.93 15.25 -1.60
N PHE A 144 10.93 15.29 -2.48
CA PHE A 144 10.00 14.18 -2.69
C PHE A 144 10.59 13.20 -3.68
N SER A 145 11.07 12.08 -3.15
CA SER A 145 11.63 11.03 -3.98
C SER A 145 10.52 10.12 -4.49
N LEU A 146 10.25 10.24 -5.79
CA LEU A 146 9.28 9.39 -6.50
C LEU A 146 9.77 7.94 -6.62
N VAL A 147 11.09 7.75 -6.69
CA VAL A 147 11.73 6.46 -6.96
C VAL A 147 12.93 6.30 -6.04
N LYS A 148 12.88 5.29 -5.16
CA LYS A 148 14.04 4.81 -4.41
C LYS A 148 14.28 3.32 -4.66
N GLY A 149 15.41 2.82 -4.17
CA GLY A 149 15.77 1.39 -4.23
C GLY A 149 14.63 0.45 -3.81
N PRO A 150 13.98 0.65 -2.64
CA PRO A 150 12.85 -0.17 -2.22
C PRO A 150 11.70 -0.19 -3.24
N GLY A 151 11.31 0.98 -3.76
CA GLY A 151 10.33 1.10 -4.84
C GLY A 151 10.65 0.26 -6.07
N ILE A 152 11.88 0.39 -6.59
CA ILE A 152 12.35 -0.39 -7.74
C ILE A 152 12.26 -1.89 -7.44
N VAL A 153 12.76 -2.32 -6.28
CA VAL A 153 12.73 -3.73 -5.86
C VAL A 153 11.29 -4.26 -5.80
N THR A 154 10.36 -3.50 -5.21
CA THR A 154 8.95 -3.87 -5.16
C THR A 154 8.30 -3.92 -6.54
N GLY A 155 8.66 -3.03 -7.46
CA GLY A 155 8.23 -3.09 -8.85
C GLY A 155 8.73 -4.34 -9.59
N LEU A 156 10.00 -4.70 -9.42
CA LEU A 156 10.57 -5.92 -9.99
C LEU A 156 9.90 -7.18 -9.42
N LEU A 157 9.65 -7.22 -8.11
CA LEU A 157 8.89 -8.29 -7.45
C LEU A 157 7.48 -8.43 -8.05
N TYR A 158 6.79 -7.32 -8.29
CA TYR A 158 5.48 -7.34 -8.93
C TYR A 158 5.54 -7.93 -10.35
N LEU A 159 6.52 -7.54 -11.15
CA LEU A 159 6.73 -8.12 -12.49
C LEU A 159 7.03 -9.62 -12.43
N PHE A 160 7.80 -10.06 -11.44
CA PHE A 160 8.04 -11.49 -11.19
C PHE A 160 6.74 -12.24 -10.85
N VAL A 161 5.90 -11.67 -9.98
CA VAL A 161 4.60 -12.25 -9.63
C VAL A 161 3.69 -12.37 -10.86
N ILE A 162 3.58 -11.33 -11.69
CA ILE A 162 2.76 -11.40 -12.91
C ILE A 162 3.32 -12.41 -13.91
N SER A 163 4.63 -12.41 -14.14
CA SER A 163 5.24 -13.30 -15.14
C SER A 163 5.07 -14.77 -14.76
N SER A 164 5.18 -15.10 -13.47
CA SER A 164 4.90 -16.46 -12.96
C SER A 164 3.44 -16.89 -13.20
N LYS A 165 2.48 -15.99 -12.97
CA LYS A 165 1.06 -16.24 -13.24
C LYS A 165 0.79 -16.42 -14.73
N TRP A 166 1.41 -15.59 -15.56
CA TRP A 166 1.30 -15.68 -17.02
C TRP A 166 1.84 -17.01 -17.54
N GLN A 167 3.02 -17.43 -17.06
CA GLN A 167 3.61 -18.73 -17.41
C GLN A 167 2.72 -19.91 -17.00
N ASN A 168 2.14 -19.87 -15.80
CA ASN A 168 1.22 -20.90 -15.32
C ASN A 168 -0.05 -20.98 -16.19
N ASN A 169 -0.63 -19.83 -16.54
CA ASN A 169 -1.79 -19.76 -17.44
C ASN A 169 -1.45 -20.27 -18.84
N TRP A 170 -0.26 -19.96 -19.36
CA TRP A 170 0.21 -20.45 -20.67
C TRP A 170 0.36 -21.98 -20.68
N LYS A 171 0.96 -22.56 -19.64
CA LYS A 171 1.06 -24.02 -19.48
C LYS A 171 -0.31 -24.69 -19.44
N LYS A 172 -1.28 -24.11 -18.71
CA LYS A 172 -2.66 -24.61 -18.65
C LYS A 172 -3.34 -24.57 -20.03
N ARG A 173 -3.14 -23.50 -20.79
CA ARG A 173 -3.66 -23.37 -22.17
C ARG A 173 -3.04 -24.38 -23.13
N ARG A 174 -1.74 -24.69 -23.03
CA ARG A 174 -1.11 -25.76 -23.84
C ARG A 174 -1.66 -27.13 -23.50
N LYS A 175 -1.76 -27.48 -22.21
CA LYS A 175 -2.36 -28.76 -21.79
C LYS A 175 -3.79 -28.96 -22.30
N ASN A 176 -4.61 -27.91 -22.27
CA ASN A 176 -5.97 -27.96 -22.83
C ASN A 176 -6.01 -28.07 -24.37
N LYS A 177 -4.95 -27.67 -25.08
CA LYS A 177 -4.83 -27.82 -26.54
C LYS A 177 -4.23 -29.17 -26.94
N GLU A 178 -3.45 -29.79 -26.06
CA GLU A 178 -2.69 -31.03 -26.31
C GLU A 178 -3.39 -32.29 -25.75
N GLY A 179 -4.52 -32.17 -25.03
CA GLY A 179 -5.48 -33.27 -24.79
C GLY A 179 -6.68 -33.10 -25.71
N VAL A 180 -6.79 -33.80 -26.83
CA VAL A 180 -7.17 -35.24 -26.97
C VAL A 180 -8.58 -35.48 -26.42
N TYR A 181 -9.56 -35.54 -27.35
CA TYR A 181 -10.67 -36.48 -27.26
C TYR A 181 -10.14 -37.89 -27.52
#